data_AF-A0A4Y2L9R3-F1
#
_entry.id   AF-A0A4Y2L9R3-F1
#
_cell.length_a   1.000
_cell.length_b   1.000
_cell.length_c   1.000
_cell.angle_alpha   90.00
_cell.angle_beta   90.00
_cell.angle_gamma   90.00
#
_symmetry.space_group_name_H-M   'P 1'
#
loop_
_entity.id
_entity.type
_entity.pdbx_description
1 polymer ?
#
loop_
_entity_poly.entity_id
_entity_poly.type
_entity_poly.pdbx_seq_one_letter_code
_entity_poly.pdbx_strand_id
1 'polypeptide(L)'
;MIVMATYSGNLIAFLTFPEADWKVTGLEDMARKEKVTILIQEGTSIHQEIEESPMEALHLIKKRMENEKNAFLINNVSKALPQVKRGSAVFVEDFFVLSDLIKSEHNKTGRCELALAPKKSLEIYIAIAARKGSPYLKEIDIFLRHLSHGGLMQHWSKQFAQLDSHECYFITTTLRGGRKDVTLNDLFGAFMMLFCGLGIAILAICSEKAWKKLKRFAASKSSIFTGKTNIFFIRMVVADESKCNKRR
;
A
#
# COMPACT_ATOMS: atom_id res chain seq x y z
N MET A 1 -21.36 -22.92 -11.88
CA MET A 1 -21.66 -21.60 -12.49
C MET A 1 -21.53 -20.45 -11.49
N ILE A 2 -22.15 -20.55 -10.31
CA ILE A 2 -22.14 -19.48 -9.29
C ILE A 2 -20.71 -19.04 -8.90
N VAL A 3 -19.80 -19.99 -8.64
CA VAL A 3 -18.40 -19.69 -8.26
C VAL A 3 -17.67 -18.81 -9.29
N MET A 4 -17.85 -19.09 -10.59
CA MET A 4 -17.21 -18.31 -11.66
C MET A 4 -17.78 -16.89 -11.77
N ALA A 5 -19.10 -16.76 -11.57
CA ALA A 5 -19.75 -15.46 -11.54
C ALA A 5 -19.26 -14.61 -10.36
N THR A 6 -19.16 -15.20 -9.16
CA THR A 6 -18.65 -14.51 -7.97
C THR A 6 -17.18 -14.11 -8.12
N TYR A 7 -16.33 -14.98 -8.67
CA TYR A 7 -14.92 -14.67 -8.92
C TYR A 7 -14.77 -13.51 -9.90
N SER A 8 -15.50 -13.55 -11.02
CA SER A 8 -15.44 -12.50 -12.05
C SER A 8 -15.93 -11.16 -11.50
N GLY A 9 -17.01 -11.17 -10.70
CA GLY A 9 -17.52 -9.96 -10.04
C GLY A 9 -16.51 -9.32 -9.10
N ASN A 10 -15.83 -10.12 -8.26
CA ASN A 10 -14.82 -9.61 -7.34
C ASN A 10 -13.57 -9.08 -8.07
N LEU A 11 -13.14 -9.77 -9.13
CA LEU A 11 -12.02 -9.33 -9.95
C LEU A 11 -12.31 -7.98 -10.63
N ILE A 12 -13.50 -7.81 -11.20
CA ILE A 12 -13.92 -6.53 -11.80
C ILE A 12 -13.94 -5.43 -10.74
N ALA A 13 -14.44 -5.71 -9.53
CA ALA A 13 -14.44 -4.75 -8.44
C ALA A 13 -13.03 -4.27 -8.08
N PHE A 14 -12.06 -5.20 -7.93
CA PHE A 14 -10.66 -4.84 -7.66
C PHE A 14 -10.00 -4.06 -8.79
N LEU A 15 -10.30 -4.37 -10.05
CA LEU A 15 -9.74 -3.65 -11.21
C LEU A 15 -10.34 -2.25 -11.37
N THR A 16 -11.61 -2.08 -11.01
CA THR A 16 -12.32 -0.79 -11.13
C THR A 16 -12.03 0.15 -9.96
N PHE A 17 -11.75 -0.39 -8.77
CA PHE A 17 -11.39 0.38 -7.58
C PHE A 17 -10.07 -0.10 -7.01
N PRO A 18 -8.92 0.29 -7.61
CA PRO A 18 -7.64 -0.06 -7.02
C PRO A 18 -7.50 0.62 -5.66
N GLU A 19 -7.20 -0.17 -4.63
CA GLU A 19 -6.88 0.37 -3.32
C GLU A 19 -5.49 1.04 -3.37
N ALA A 20 -5.41 2.26 -2.86
CA ALA A 20 -4.13 2.97 -2.75
C ALA A 20 -3.29 2.37 -1.60
N ASP A 21 -2.04 2.00 -1.88
CA ASP A 21 -1.08 1.52 -0.88
C ASP A 21 -0.48 2.71 -0.09
N TRP A 22 -1.20 3.14 0.95
CA TRP A 22 -0.75 4.21 1.85
C TRP A 22 0.35 3.71 2.79
N LYS A 23 1.52 4.35 2.77
CA LYS A 23 2.60 4.03 3.72
C LYS A 23 2.21 4.33 5.17
N VAL A 24 1.50 5.42 5.36
CA VAL A 24 0.95 5.85 6.65
C VAL A 24 -0.47 6.33 6.41
N THR A 25 -1.41 5.75 7.15
CA THR A 25 -2.83 6.10 7.03
C THR A 25 -3.23 7.23 7.97
N GLY A 26 -2.61 7.32 9.15
CA GLY A 26 -2.87 8.34 10.16
C GLY A 26 -1.85 8.35 11.30
N LEU A 27 -2.15 9.12 12.35
CA LEU A 27 -1.22 9.41 13.46
C LEU A 27 -0.72 8.17 14.20
N GLU A 28 -1.63 7.28 14.60
CA GLU A 28 -1.29 6.08 15.35
C GLU A 28 -0.40 5.13 14.54
N ASP A 29 -0.72 4.98 13.25
CA ASP A 29 0.03 4.14 12.33
C ASP A 29 1.45 4.71 12.13
N MET A 30 1.56 6.03 12.00
CA MET A 30 2.85 6.74 11.95
C MET A 30 3.67 6.54 13.22
N ALA A 31 3.02 6.64 14.38
CA ALA A 31 3.69 6.53 15.67
C ALA A 31 4.26 5.11 15.90
N ARG A 32 3.48 4.07 15.56
CA ARG A 32 3.87 2.66 15.74
C ARG A 32 4.85 2.15 14.69
N LYS A 33 4.79 2.63 13.44
CA LYS A 33 5.71 2.21 12.37
C LYS A 33 7.08 2.85 12.53
N GLU A 34 8.03 2.10 13.09
CA GLU A 34 9.41 2.57 13.26
C GLU A 34 10.18 2.75 11.95
N LYS A 35 9.77 2.06 10.87
CA LYS A 35 10.45 2.13 9.56
C LYS A 35 10.30 3.48 8.86
N VAL A 36 9.29 4.27 9.24
CA VAL A 36 9.02 5.57 8.65
C VAL A 36 9.68 6.66 9.48
N THR A 37 10.46 7.52 8.83
CA THR A 37 11.07 8.68 9.47
C THR A 37 10.05 9.81 9.59
N ILE A 38 9.85 10.34 10.78
CA ILE A 38 8.94 11.48 11.04
C ILE A 38 9.77 12.76 11.00
N LEU A 39 9.33 13.76 10.26
CA LEU A 39 9.98 15.06 10.15
C LEU A 39 8.99 16.12 10.63
N ILE A 40 9.39 16.88 11.64
CA ILE A 40 8.58 17.95 12.24
C ILE A 40 9.40 19.22 12.21
N GLN A 41 8.77 20.34 11.87
CA GLN A 41 9.47 21.61 11.85
C GLN A 41 9.64 22.16 13.27
N GLU A 42 10.85 22.64 13.59
CA GLU A 42 11.13 23.22 14.91
C GLU A 42 10.31 24.50 15.14
N GLY A 43 9.71 24.61 16.33
CA GLY A 43 8.97 25.81 16.76
C GLY A 43 7.57 25.97 16.16
N THR A 44 7.00 24.93 15.54
CA THR A 44 5.61 24.96 15.04
C THR A 44 4.60 24.58 16.13
N SER A 45 3.33 24.90 15.88
CA SER A 45 2.17 24.50 16.69
C SER A 45 2.18 22.98 16.97
N ILE A 46 2.48 22.19 15.94
CA ILE A 46 2.59 20.74 16.01
C ILE A 46 3.73 20.30 16.93
N HIS A 47 4.87 20.99 16.88
CA HIS A 47 5.99 20.68 17.74
C HIS A 47 5.61 20.84 19.22
N GLN A 48 4.98 21.97 19.56
CA GLN A 48 4.51 22.24 20.92
C GLN A 48 3.43 21.25 21.35
N GLU A 49 2.46 20.93 20.48
CA GLU A 49 1.43 19.95 20.78
C GLU A 49 2.03 18.56 21.05
N ILE A 50 3.06 18.13 20.31
CA ILE A 50 3.73 16.85 20.58
C ILE A 50 4.39 16.85 21.97
N GLU A 51 4.91 17.99 22.43
CA GLU A 51 5.54 18.11 23.73
C GLU A 51 4.54 18.10 24.89
N GLU A 52 3.39 18.75 24.72
CA GLU A 52 2.40 19.01 25.78
C GLU A 52 1.25 18.00 25.82
N SER A 53 0.89 17.38 24.70
CA SER A 53 -0.35 16.61 24.58
C SER A 53 -0.32 15.29 25.38
N PRO A 54 -1.42 14.92 26.09
CA PRO A 54 -1.53 13.65 26.81
C PRO A 54 -1.84 12.45 25.90
N MET A 55 -1.98 12.65 24.59
CA MET A 55 -2.34 11.59 23.64
C MET A 55 -1.21 10.55 23.51
N GLU A 56 -1.54 9.26 23.63
CA GLU A 56 -0.57 8.16 23.57
C GLU A 56 0.28 8.17 22.28
N ALA A 57 -0.35 8.43 21.13
CA ALA A 57 0.34 8.48 19.85
C ALA A 57 1.38 9.61 19.79
N LEU A 58 1.05 10.81 20.30
CA LEU A 58 1.98 11.95 20.34
C LEU A 58 3.09 11.71 21.37
N HIS A 59 2.77 11.13 22.52
CA HIS A 59 3.76 10.72 23.51
C HIS A 59 4.77 9.69 22.95
N LEU A 60 4.30 8.74 22.12
CA LEU A 60 5.18 7.80 21.43
C LEU A 60 6.11 8.50 20.42
N ILE A 61 5.59 9.48 19.68
CA ILE A 61 6.37 10.29 18.74
C ILE A 61 7.40 11.13 19.51
N LYS A 62 7.01 11.78 20.62
CA LYS A 62 7.91 12.51 21.51
C LYS A 62 9.05 11.63 22.00
N LYS A 63 8.74 10.44 22.51
CA LYS A 63 9.76 9.46 22.91
C LYS A 63 10.68 9.07 21.76
N ARG A 64 10.18 8.94 20.53
CA ARG A 64 11.01 8.67 19.35
C ARG A 64 11.93 9.84 19.02
N MET A 65 11.46 11.08 19.18
CA MET A 65 12.26 12.29 18.97
C MET A 65 13.38 12.39 20.01
N GLU A 66 13.06 12.21 21.30
CA GLU A 66 14.04 12.24 22.41
C GLU A 66 15.13 11.17 22.28
N ASN A 67 14.77 9.99 21.74
CA ASN A 67 15.72 8.91 21.51
C ASN A 67 16.40 8.97 20.13
N GLU A 68 16.16 10.02 19.34
CA GLU A 68 16.65 10.19 17.96
C GLU A 68 16.33 8.98 17.04
N LYS A 69 15.19 8.32 17.28
CA LYS A 69 14.76 7.12 16.56
C LYS A 69 13.74 7.45 15.47
N ASN A 70 14.23 7.69 14.27
CA ASN A 70 13.40 7.91 13.07
C ASN A 70 12.33 8.99 13.29
N ALA A 71 12.63 10.01 14.09
CA ALA A 71 11.82 11.20 14.29
C ALA A 71 12.78 12.38 14.54
N PHE A 72 12.77 13.38 13.67
CA PHE A 72 13.76 14.45 13.67
C PHE A 72 13.10 15.82 13.53
N LEU A 73 13.66 16.79 14.23
CA LEU A 73 13.36 18.20 14.06
C LEU A 73 14.11 18.74 12.85
N ILE A 74 13.40 19.51 12.02
CA ILE A 74 13.96 20.15 10.83
C ILE A 74 13.73 21.65 10.86
N ASN A 75 14.71 22.40 10.36
CA ASN A 75 14.63 23.86 10.31
C ASN A 75 14.31 24.35 8.90
N ASN A 76 14.41 23.46 7.91
CA ASN A 76 14.19 23.81 6.50
C ASN A 76 13.49 22.66 5.76
N VAL A 77 12.25 22.92 5.33
CA VAL A 77 11.39 21.99 4.60
C VAL A 77 12.02 21.53 3.28
N SER A 78 12.77 22.39 2.58
CA SER A 78 13.37 22.06 1.28
C SER A 78 14.40 20.93 1.36
N LYS A 79 15.11 20.79 2.50
CA LYS A 79 16.07 19.69 2.71
C LYS A 79 15.36 18.36 3.02
N ALA A 80 14.18 18.42 3.63
CA ALA A 80 13.36 17.26 3.97
C ALA A 80 12.55 16.73 2.79
N LEU A 81 12.15 17.62 1.88
CA LEU A 81 11.24 17.31 0.79
C LEU A 81 11.67 16.12 -0.10
N PRO A 82 12.95 15.96 -0.49
CA PRO A 82 13.38 14.80 -1.27
C PRO A 82 13.24 13.46 -0.54
N GLN A 83 13.25 13.46 0.80
CA GLN A 83 13.03 12.25 1.60
C GLN A 83 11.55 11.88 1.65
N VAL A 84 10.69 12.90 1.73
CA VAL A 84 9.23 12.73 1.69
C VAL A 84 8.79 12.21 0.33
N LYS A 85 9.30 12.78 -0.76
CA LYS A 85 9.00 12.34 -2.14
C LYS A 85 9.42 10.89 -2.41
N ARG A 86 10.48 10.40 -1.75
CA ARG A 86 10.92 9.00 -1.82
C ARG A 86 10.04 8.04 -1.01
N GLY A 87 9.14 8.56 -0.18
CA GLY A 87 8.30 7.76 0.73
C GLY A 87 9.07 7.16 1.91
N SER A 88 10.30 7.61 2.17
CA SER A 88 11.09 7.16 3.33
C SER A 88 10.77 7.97 4.59
N ALA A 89 10.25 9.18 4.42
CA ALA A 89 9.89 10.07 5.51
C ALA A 89 8.48 10.64 5.35
N VAL A 90 7.85 11.02 6.47
CA VAL A 90 6.59 11.74 6.53
C VAL A 90 6.85 13.09 7.16
N PHE A 91 6.40 14.14 6.48
CA PHE A 91 6.45 15.50 7.01
C PHE A 91 5.10 15.83 7.65
N VAL A 92 5.13 16.23 8.91
CA VAL A 92 3.94 16.53 9.71
C VAL A 92 3.86 18.03 9.90
N GLU A 93 2.79 18.65 9.41
CA GLU A 93 2.54 20.07 9.60
C GLU A 93 1.05 20.37 9.45
N ASP A 94 0.65 21.61 9.75
CA ASP A 94 -0.72 22.09 9.59
C ASP A 94 -1.27 21.88 8.16
N PHE A 95 -2.57 21.61 8.09
CA PHE A 95 -3.27 21.32 6.83
C PHE A 95 -3.03 22.39 5.76
N PHE A 96 -3.07 23.67 6.14
CA PHE A 96 -2.87 24.78 5.21
C PHE A 96 -1.43 24.84 4.66
N VAL A 97 -0.43 24.55 5.49
CA VAL A 97 0.99 24.54 5.09
C VAL A 97 1.25 23.36 4.16
N LEU A 98 0.78 22.17 4.51
CA LEU A 98 0.90 20.98 3.64
C LEU A 98 0.17 21.19 2.32
N SER A 99 -0.98 21.85 2.36
CA SER A 99 -1.72 22.20 1.16
C SER A 99 -0.90 23.12 0.27
N ASP A 100 -0.46 24.26 0.78
CA ASP A 100 0.34 25.19 -0.03
C ASP A 100 1.61 24.55 -0.59
N LEU A 101 2.26 23.67 0.19
CA LEU A 101 3.42 22.89 -0.24
C LEU A 101 3.10 21.99 -1.45
N ILE A 102 2.03 21.21 -1.40
CA ILE A 102 1.59 20.34 -2.51
C ILE A 102 1.33 21.17 -3.76
N LYS A 103 0.62 22.30 -3.61
CA LYS A 103 0.30 23.21 -4.72
C LYS A 103 1.56 23.82 -5.34
N SER A 104 2.47 24.32 -4.52
CA SER A 104 3.75 24.89 -4.96
C SER A 104 4.60 23.85 -5.71
N GLU A 105 4.70 22.62 -5.21
CA GLU A 105 5.48 21.56 -5.84
C GLU A 105 4.85 21.07 -7.15
N HIS A 106 3.53 20.99 -7.20
CA HIS A 106 2.81 20.69 -8.43
C HIS A 106 3.04 21.78 -9.48
N ASN A 107 2.97 23.06 -9.12
CA ASN A 107 3.20 24.17 -10.05
C ASN A 107 4.64 24.18 -10.62
N LYS A 108 5.62 23.66 -9.89
CA LYS A 108 7.01 23.55 -10.36
C LYS A 108 7.25 22.34 -11.26
N THR A 109 6.68 21.18 -10.91
CA THR A 109 6.99 19.90 -11.56
C THR A 109 5.95 19.46 -12.59
N GLY A 110 4.73 20.00 -12.50
CA GLY A 110 3.55 19.54 -13.23
C GLY A 110 3.03 18.17 -12.79
N ARG A 111 3.53 17.61 -11.67
CA ARG A 111 3.18 16.25 -11.19
C ARG A 111 2.73 16.28 -9.73
N CYS A 112 1.84 15.35 -9.36
CA CYS A 112 1.40 15.17 -7.97
C CYS A 112 2.29 14.14 -7.25
N GLU A 113 3.45 14.59 -6.76
CA GLU A 113 4.41 13.71 -6.04
C GLU A 113 4.13 13.62 -4.53
N LEU A 114 3.27 14.49 -4.03
CA LEU A 114 2.94 14.61 -2.61
C LEU A 114 1.43 14.42 -2.43
N ALA A 115 1.06 13.78 -1.33
CA ALA A 115 -0.31 13.45 -0.99
C ALA A 115 -0.55 13.66 0.50
N LEU A 116 -1.77 14.05 0.87
CA LEU A 116 -2.20 14.09 2.25
C LEU A 116 -2.59 12.69 2.71
N ALA A 117 -2.33 12.37 3.98
CA ALA A 117 -2.80 11.13 4.58
C ALA A 117 -4.34 11.10 4.61
N PRO A 118 -4.97 9.93 4.37
CA PRO A 118 -6.42 9.84 4.23
C PRO A 118 -7.17 10.09 5.54
N LYS A 119 -6.59 9.71 6.69
CA LYS A 119 -7.19 9.94 8.00
C LYS A 119 -6.66 11.24 8.60
N LYS A 120 -7.56 12.16 8.94
CA LYS A 120 -7.23 13.33 9.75
C LYS A 120 -6.74 12.86 11.12
N SER A 121 -5.54 13.28 11.48
CA SER A 121 -4.81 12.82 12.67
C SER A 121 -5.10 13.64 13.91
N LEU A 122 -5.16 14.96 13.75
CA LEU A 122 -5.19 15.93 14.83
C LEU A 122 -6.07 17.11 14.43
N GLU A 123 -6.92 17.56 15.35
CA GLU A 123 -7.75 18.75 15.18
C GLU A 123 -7.24 19.82 16.15
N ILE A 124 -6.76 20.93 15.58
CA ILE A 124 -6.18 22.04 16.34
C ILE A 124 -7.10 23.23 16.21
N TYR A 125 -7.38 23.89 17.34
CA TYR A 125 -8.20 25.08 17.37
C TYR A 125 -7.33 26.33 17.30
N ILE A 126 -7.65 27.20 16.35
CA ILE A 126 -7.01 28.52 16.23
C ILE A 126 -7.86 29.51 17.02
N ALA A 127 -7.20 30.36 17.82
CA ALA A 127 -7.86 31.38 18.64
C ALA A 127 -7.21 32.76 18.42
N ILE A 128 -8.00 33.81 18.60
CA ILE A 128 -7.48 35.18 18.62
C ILE A 128 -7.01 35.49 20.05
N ALA A 129 -5.71 35.74 20.19
CA ALA A 129 -5.12 36.15 21.45
C ALA A 129 -5.20 37.67 21.61
N ALA A 130 -5.57 38.14 22.82
CA ALA A 130 -5.52 39.55 23.20
C ALA A 130 -4.82 39.70 24.56
N ARG A 131 -4.35 40.92 24.85
CA ARG A 131 -3.77 41.23 26.16
C ARG A 131 -4.76 40.91 27.28
N LYS A 132 -4.27 40.32 28.37
CA LYS A 132 -5.06 40.03 29.57
C LYS A 132 -5.77 41.30 30.06
N GLY A 133 -7.08 41.21 30.25
CA GLY A 133 -7.92 42.34 30.67
C GLY A 133 -8.38 43.27 29.52
N SER A 134 -8.14 42.91 28.25
CA SER A 134 -8.67 43.69 27.12
C SER A 134 -10.21 43.73 27.14
N PRO A 135 -10.84 44.92 27.09
CA PRO A 135 -12.30 45.03 27.08
C PRO A 135 -12.92 44.48 25.79
N TYR A 136 -12.17 44.47 24.69
CA TYR A 136 -12.64 44.04 23.38
C TYR A 136 -12.80 42.52 23.23
N LEU A 137 -12.14 41.73 24.09
CA LEU A 137 -12.13 40.27 23.93
C LEU A 137 -13.55 39.68 24.01
N LYS A 138 -14.41 40.26 24.85
CA LYS A 138 -15.80 39.81 25.00
C LYS A 138 -16.62 40.08 23.75
N GLU A 139 -16.48 41.25 23.15
CA GLU A 139 -17.19 41.63 21.92
C GLU A 139 -16.70 40.78 20.74
N ILE A 140 -15.39 40.58 20.65
CA ILE A 140 -14.77 39.73 19.63
C ILE A 140 -15.26 38.28 19.75
N ASP A 141 -15.34 37.71 20.96
CA ASP A 141 -15.84 36.33 21.15
C ASP A 141 -17.30 36.19 20.69
N ILE A 142 -18.17 37.14 21.04
CA ILE A 142 -19.57 37.14 20.60
C ILE A 142 -19.64 37.23 19.07
N PHE A 143 -18.86 38.13 18.47
CA PHE A 143 -18.81 38.28 17.02
C PHE A 143 -18.31 37.02 16.32
N LEU A 144 -17.24 36.38 16.80
CA LEU A 144 -16.74 35.12 16.24
C LEU A 144 -17.78 34.00 16.36
N ARG A 145 -18.51 33.93 17.48
CA ARG A 145 -19.61 32.96 17.62
C ARG A 145 -20.68 33.21 16.58
N HIS A 146 -21.11 34.45 16.36
CA HIS A 146 -22.09 34.76 15.33
C HIS A 146 -21.59 34.41 13.92
N LEU A 147 -20.33 34.69 13.60
CA LEU A 147 -19.71 34.31 12.33
C LEU A 147 -19.67 32.78 12.13
N SER A 148 -19.38 32.04 13.19
CA SER A 148 -19.35 30.57 13.17
C SER A 148 -20.76 29.98 13.00
N HIS A 149 -21.73 30.40 13.83
CA HIS A 149 -23.12 29.93 13.74
C HIS A 149 -23.80 30.34 12.43
N GLY A 150 -23.45 31.51 11.88
CA GLY A 150 -23.92 31.95 10.58
C GLY A 150 -23.26 31.22 9.40
N GLY A 151 -22.32 30.31 9.65
CA GLY A 151 -21.62 29.54 8.61
C GLY A 151 -20.63 30.35 7.78
N LEU A 152 -20.39 31.62 8.12
CA LEU A 152 -19.52 32.50 7.34
C LEU A 152 -18.06 32.06 7.43
N MET A 153 -17.63 31.57 8.60
CA MET A 153 -16.30 30.97 8.76
C MET A 153 -16.08 29.77 7.85
N GLN A 154 -17.09 28.89 7.74
CA GLN A 154 -17.01 27.71 6.87
C GLN A 154 -16.98 28.12 5.39
N HIS A 155 -17.77 29.13 5.01
CA HIS A 155 -17.81 29.67 3.67
C HIS A 155 -16.45 30.26 3.26
N TRP A 156 -15.87 31.12 4.09
CA TRP A 156 -14.56 31.72 3.83
C TRP A 156 -13.43 30.70 3.86
N SER A 157 -13.45 29.75 4.80
CA SER A 157 -12.48 28.65 4.83
C SER A 157 -12.48 27.90 3.49
N LYS A 158 -13.66 27.52 3.00
CA LYS A 158 -13.80 26.85 1.70
C LYS A 158 -13.34 27.72 0.53
N GLN A 159 -13.69 29.01 0.53
CA GLN A 159 -13.36 29.94 -0.55
C GLN A 159 -11.87 30.25 -0.63
N PHE A 160 -11.23 30.61 0.48
CA PHE A 160 -9.86 31.10 0.50
C PHE A 160 -8.83 29.98 0.51
N ALA A 161 -9.13 28.85 1.12
CA ALA A 161 -8.18 27.76 1.18
C ALA A 161 -8.09 26.98 -0.15
N GLN A 162 -8.95 27.29 -1.13
CA GLN A 162 -8.91 26.74 -2.50
C GLN A 162 -8.84 25.20 -2.57
N LEU A 163 -9.26 24.49 -1.50
CA LEU A 163 -9.14 23.03 -1.38
C LEU A 163 -9.81 22.30 -2.55
N ASP A 164 -10.87 22.88 -3.10
CA ASP A 164 -11.70 22.23 -4.11
C ASP A 164 -11.15 22.34 -5.54
N SER A 165 -10.00 23.01 -5.76
CA SER A 165 -9.56 23.41 -7.12
C SER A 165 -8.30 22.75 -7.65
N HIS A 166 -7.55 22.01 -6.83
CA HIS A 166 -6.26 21.45 -7.24
C HIS A 166 -6.34 19.94 -7.41
N GLU A 167 -5.97 19.46 -8.60
CA GLU A 167 -6.08 18.06 -9.03
C GLU A 167 -5.36 17.09 -8.07
N CYS A 168 -4.33 17.55 -7.35
CA CYS A 168 -3.55 16.73 -6.42
C CYS A 168 -4.21 16.49 -5.05
N TYR A 169 -5.25 17.23 -4.65
CA TYR A 169 -5.94 16.97 -3.37
C TYR A 169 -7.01 15.89 -3.50
N PHE A 170 -7.53 15.68 -4.71
CA PHE A 170 -8.51 14.65 -5.01
C PHE A 170 -7.85 13.28 -5.18
N ILE A 171 -7.04 12.87 -4.21
CA ILE A 171 -6.82 11.45 -3.97
C ILE A 171 -7.91 11.02 -3.01
N THR A 172 -9.16 11.09 -3.47
CA THR A 172 -10.24 10.41 -2.77
C THR A 172 -9.80 8.93 -2.72
N THR A 173 -9.73 8.39 -1.52
CA THR A 173 -9.52 6.95 -1.26
C THR A 173 -10.49 6.07 -2.06
N THR A 174 -11.58 6.66 -2.54
CA THR A 174 -12.33 6.21 -3.69
C THR A 174 -11.75 6.87 -4.94
N LEU A 175 -10.80 6.22 -5.61
CA LEU A 175 -10.56 6.47 -7.03
C LEU A 175 -11.93 6.39 -7.69
N ARG A 176 -12.52 7.55 -8.03
CA ARG A 176 -13.78 7.64 -8.77
C ARG A 176 -13.62 6.68 -9.92
N GLY A 177 -14.47 5.65 -10.00
CA GLY A 177 -14.38 4.50 -10.92
C GLY A 177 -14.07 4.93 -12.35
N GLY A 178 -12.80 5.22 -12.55
CA GLY A 178 -12.22 5.83 -13.72
C GLY A 178 -11.64 4.65 -14.43
N ARG A 179 -12.12 4.45 -15.65
CA ARG A 179 -11.82 3.33 -16.54
C ARG A 179 -10.30 3.05 -16.52
N LYS A 180 -9.85 2.19 -15.60
CA LYS A 180 -8.46 1.73 -15.55
C LYS A 180 -8.37 0.77 -16.71
N ASP A 181 -7.70 1.21 -17.77
CA ASP A 181 -7.44 0.35 -18.91
C ASP A 181 -6.57 -0.80 -18.43
N VAL A 182 -7.05 -2.02 -18.66
CA VAL A 182 -6.37 -3.24 -18.24
C VAL A 182 -5.07 -3.34 -19.02
N THR A 183 -3.94 -3.28 -18.32
CA THR A 183 -2.62 -3.33 -18.95
C THR A 183 -2.12 -4.76 -19.05
N LEU A 184 -1.20 -5.04 -19.99
CA LEU A 184 -0.58 -6.35 -20.13
C LEU A 184 0.13 -6.82 -18.84
N ASN A 185 0.60 -5.87 -18.02
CA ASN A 185 1.25 -6.16 -16.76
C ASN A 185 0.28 -6.81 -15.75
N ASP A 186 -1.00 -6.44 -15.79
CA ASP A 186 -2.03 -7.01 -14.92
C ASP A 186 -2.33 -8.49 -15.27
N LEU A 187 -2.07 -8.92 -16.51
CA LEU A 187 -2.29 -10.31 -16.98
C LEU A 187 -1.02 -11.17 -16.97
N PHE A 188 0.12 -10.62 -16.56
CA PHE A 188 1.41 -11.33 -16.60
C PHE A 188 1.38 -12.67 -15.84
N GLY A 189 0.71 -12.70 -14.68
CA GLY A 189 0.56 -13.91 -13.88
C GLY A 189 -0.20 -15.04 -14.62
N ALA A 190 -1.22 -14.70 -15.41
CA ALA A 190 -1.97 -15.67 -16.20
C ALA A 190 -1.11 -16.28 -17.32
N PHE A 191 -0.30 -15.45 -17.99
CA PHE A 191 0.65 -15.94 -18.99
C PHE A 191 1.72 -16.87 -18.37
N MET A 192 2.24 -16.52 -17.19
CA MET A 192 3.20 -17.38 -16.47
C MET A 192 2.62 -18.75 -16.11
N MET A 193 1.37 -18.80 -15.63
CA MET A 193 0.70 -20.08 -15.35
C MET A 193 0.53 -20.94 -16.63
N LEU A 194 0.18 -20.30 -17.75
CA LEU A 194 0.03 -20.99 -19.03
C LEU A 194 1.34 -21.61 -19.52
N PHE A 195 2.45 -20.86 -19.45
CA PHE A 195 3.78 -21.39 -19.81
C PHE A 195 4.23 -22.52 -18.88
N CYS A 196 3.97 -22.40 -17.58
CA CYS A 196 4.28 -23.45 -16.61
C CYS A 196 3.49 -24.74 -16.91
N GLY A 197 2.19 -24.61 -17.20
CA GLY A 197 1.34 -25.74 -17.57
C GLY A 197 1.80 -26.45 -18.85
N LEU A 198 2.16 -25.68 -19.88
CA LEU A 198 2.77 -26.21 -21.10
C LEU A 198 4.10 -26.91 -20.83
N GLY A 199 4.96 -26.33 -19.99
CA GLY A 199 6.22 -26.93 -19.58
C GLY A 199 6.02 -28.29 -18.90
N ILE A 200 5.10 -28.37 -17.94
CA ILE A 200 4.79 -29.62 -17.23
C ILE A 200 4.21 -30.67 -18.20
N ALA A 201 3.32 -30.25 -19.12
CA ALA A 201 2.75 -31.16 -20.11
C ALA A 201 3.82 -31.73 -21.05
N ILE A 202 4.75 -30.90 -21.53
CA ILE A 202 5.88 -31.34 -22.36
C ILE A 202 6.78 -32.30 -21.58
N LEU A 203 7.12 -31.98 -20.33
CA LEU A 203 7.93 -32.85 -19.46
C LEU A 203 7.25 -34.20 -19.21
N ALA A 204 5.94 -34.23 -18.99
CA ALA A 204 5.17 -35.46 -18.83
C ALA A 204 5.17 -36.32 -20.11
N ILE A 205 5.01 -35.70 -21.28
CA ILE A 205 5.07 -36.41 -22.57
C ILE A 205 6.49 -36.95 -22.82
N CYS A 206 7.52 -36.16 -22.52
CA CYS A 206 8.92 -36.58 -22.61
C CYS A 206 9.22 -37.76 -21.68
N SER A 207 8.76 -37.71 -20.43
CA SER A 207 8.96 -38.78 -19.46
C SER A 207 8.22 -40.06 -19.85
N GLU A 208 6.99 -39.96 -20.36
CA GLU A 208 6.26 -41.11 -20.90
C GLU A 208 6.97 -41.75 -22.10
N LYS A 209 7.47 -40.94 -23.04
CA LYS A 209 8.20 -41.46 -24.21
C LYS A 209 9.51 -42.11 -23.79
N ALA A 210 10.24 -41.51 -22.85
CA ALA A 210 11.46 -42.10 -22.29
C ALA A 210 11.15 -43.44 -21.60
N TRP A 211 10.08 -43.50 -20.79
CA TRP A 211 9.65 -44.72 -20.10
C TRP A 211 9.21 -45.83 -21.08
N LYS A 212 8.40 -45.48 -22.08
CA LYS A 212 7.97 -46.42 -23.14
C LYS A 212 9.16 -46.91 -23.96
N LYS A 213 10.14 -46.05 -24.27
CA LYS A 213 11.37 -46.43 -24.99
C LYS A 213 12.25 -47.35 -24.14
N LEU A 214 12.44 -47.05 -22.84
CA LEU A 214 13.16 -47.94 -21.91
C LEU A 214 12.49 -49.32 -21.82
N LYS A 215 11.16 -49.35 -21.69
CA LYS A 215 10.39 -50.60 -21.61
C LYS A 215 10.46 -51.40 -22.93
N ARG A 216 10.44 -50.74 -24.09
CA ARG A 216 10.64 -51.38 -25.39
C ARG A 216 12.06 -51.89 -25.59
N PHE A 217 13.09 -51.16 -25.15
CA PHE A 217 14.47 -51.65 -25.16
C PHE A 217 14.66 -52.84 -24.22
N ALA A 218 14.05 -52.82 -23.03
CA ALA A 218 14.03 -53.96 -22.13
C ALA A 218 13.30 -55.19 -22.72
N ALA A 219 12.17 -54.98 -23.41
CA ALA A 219 11.42 -56.06 -24.09
C ALA A 219 12.08 -56.56 -25.39
N SER A 220 12.78 -55.69 -26.13
CA SER A 220 13.55 -56.08 -27.32
C SER A 220 14.82 -56.84 -26.95
N LYS A 221 15.39 -56.57 -25.77
CA LYS A 221 16.50 -57.36 -25.23
C LYS A 221 16.06 -58.77 -24.83
N SER A 222 14.79 -58.98 -24.47
CA SER A 222 14.23 -60.33 -24.25
C SER A 222 13.88 -61.09 -25.54
N SER A 223 13.61 -60.41 -26.67
CA SER A 223 13.34 -61.08 -27.96
C SER A 223 14.60 -61.37 -28.80
N ILE A 224 15.68 -60.62 -28.62
CA ILE A 224 17.00 -60.95 -29.20
C ILE A 224 17.64 -62.15 -28.48
N PHE A 225 17.25 -62.43 -27.24
CA PHE A 225 17.70 -63.62 -26.51
C PHE A 225 16.88 -64.90 -26.81
N THR A 226 15.92 -64.83 -27.75
CA THR A 226 15.13 -65.99 -28.21
C THR A 226 15.50 -66.45 -29.63
N GLY A 227 16.66 -66.01 -30.15
CA GLY A 227 17.20 -66.41 -31.46
C GLY A 227 18.54 -67.15 -31.44
N LYS A 228 19.11 -67.47 -30.27
CA LYS A 228 20.29 -68.34 -30.15
C LYS A 228 20.15 -69.21 -28.89
N THR A 229 19.95 -70.49 -29.12
CA THR A 229 19.95 -71.59 -28.14
C THR A 229 21.15 -71.54 -27.20
N ASN A 230 20.92 -71.32 -25.91
CA ASN A 230 21.01 -72.32 -24.84
C ASN A 230 21.09 -71.66 -23.46
N ILE A 231 20.19 -72.10 -22.57
CA ILE A 231 20.32 -72.17 -21.10
C ILE A 231 20.62 -70.83 -20.38
N PHE A 232 19.61 -70.26 -19.73
CA PHE A 232 19.62 -70.08 -18.26
C PHE A 232 18.25 -69.55 -17.81
N PHE A 233 17.55 -70.37 -17.01
CA PHE A 233 16.42 -69.92 -16.21
C PHE A 233 16.95 -68.90 -15.18
N ILE A 234 16.59 -67.63 -15.32
CA ILE A 234 16.63 -66.68 -14.22
C ILE A 234 15.26 -66.00 -14.15
N ARG A 235 14.38 -66.60 -13.34
CA ARG A 235 13.25 -65.90 -12.75
C ARG A 235 13.82 -64.84 -11.80
N MET A 236 13.60 -63.56 -12.08
CA MET A 236 13.68 -62.51 -11.06
C MET A 236 12.28 -61.98 -10.77
N VAL A 237 11.90 -62.18 -9.52
CA VAL A 237 10.78 -61.54 -8.82
C VAL A 237 11.13 -60.08 -8.59
N VAL A 238 10.18 -59.17 -8.86
CA VAL A 238 10.20 -57.82 -8.29
C VAL A 238 8.81 -57.56 -7.70
N ALA A 239 8.81 -57.02 -6.49
CA ALA A 239 7.62 -56.78 -5.67
C ALA A 239 6.64 -55.81 -6.36
N ASP A 240 5.36 -56.22 -6.38
CA ASP A 240 4.21 -55.38 -6.70
C ASP A 240 3.73 -54.72 -5.41
N GLU A 241 3.95 -53.42 -5.27
CA GLU A 241 3.45 -52.62 -4.14
C GLU A 241 2.28 -51.71 -4.57
N SER A 242 1.47 -52.15 -5.54
CA SER A 242 0.29 -51.43 -5.99
C SER A 242 -1.03 -52.11 -5.58
N LYS A 243 -1.15 -52.57 -4.32
CA LYS A 243 -2.45 -52.98 -3.75
C LYS A 243 -2.47 -53.03 -2.21
N CYS A 244 -2.25 -51.89 -1.54
CA CYS A 244 -2.76 -51.73 -0.18
C CYS A 244 -2.99 -50.25 0.18
N ASN A 245 -4.07 -49.66 -0.35
CA ASN A 245 -4.85 -48.72 0.46
C ASN A 245 -6.31 -48.73 0.01
N LYS A 246 -7.10 -49.60 0.63
CA LYS A 246 -8.56 -49.53 0.62
C LYS A 246 -9.05 -49.91 2.02
N ARG A 247 -9.69 -48.94 2.67
CA ARG A 247 -10.50 -49.00 3.91
C ARG A 247 -9.75 -48.99 5.25
N ARG A 248 -9.72 -47.82 5.88
CA ARG A 248 -10.64 -47.54 7.00
C ARG A 248 -11.14 -46.12 6.90
#